data_AF-A0A969L3Y7-F1
#
_entry.id   AF-A0A969L3Y7-F1
#
_cell.length_a   1.000
_cell.length_b   1.000
_cell.length_c   1.000
_cell.angle_alpha   90.00
_cell.angle_beta   90.00
_cell.angle_gamma   90.00
#
_symmetry.space_group_name_H-M   'P 1'
#
loop_
_entity.id
_entity.type
_entity.pdbx_description
1 polymer ?
#
loop_
_entity_poly.entity_id
_entity_poly.type
_entity_poly.pdbx_seq_one_letter_code
_entity_poly.pdbx_strand_id
1 'polypeptide(L)'
;MRQISETQRERSVTQLSGDEARQSFNLTDGPLLRVTLFWLDQHEHILLLNMHHVISDAWSLGVLGQELVTLYRGFVSGSSPQLPELSVQYADFAAWQRSWLAGLELERQLGYWREQLAGAPAVLDLPIDRLRLAVQSSRGAFRSLGLSPELSAAVLTLARREGVTLFMVLLGSFAALLSRFFGSGGVVVGSPIANRNRTEIEGLIGFFVNTLVLRTDL
;
A
#
# COMPACT_ATOMS: atom_id res chain seq x y z
N MET A 1 24.72 4.41 19.19
CA MET A 1 25.05 2.96 19.23
C MET A 1 26.51 2.70 18.87
N ARG A 2 27.45 3.50 19.41
CA ARG A 2 28.81 3.69 18.85
C ARG A 2 29.89 2.70 19.35
N GLN A 3 29.56 1.78 20.25
CA GLN A 3 30.53 0.90 20.93
C GLN A 3 30.20 -0.59 20.76
N ILE A 4 29.28 -0.94 19.86
CA ILE A 4 28.88 -2.33 19.61
C ILE A 4 29.28 -2.72 18.18
N SER A 5 29.51 -4.01 17.94
CA SER A 5 29.91 -4.50 16.61
C SER A 5 28.84 -4.20 15.56
N GLU A 6 29.21 -4.20 14.28
CA GLU A 6 28.27 -3.98 13.16
C GLU A 6 27.05 -4.90 13.23
N THR A 7 27.25 -6.20 13.41
CA THR A 7 26.16 -7.16 13.59
C THR A 7 25.30 -6.87 14.84
N GLN A 8 25.88 -6.32 15.91
CA GLN A 8 25.12 -5.91 17.10
C GLN A 8 24.33 -4.62 16.83
N ARG A 9 24.86 -3.69 16.03
CA ARG A 9 24.15 -2.47 15.58
C ARG A 9 22.93 -2.85 14.75
N GLU A 10 23.10 -3.68 13.72
CA GLU A 10 22.01 -4.13 12.84
C GLU A 10 20.87 -4.81 13.61
N ARG A 11 21.23 -5.74 14.52
CA ARG A 11 20.24 -6.41 15.38
C ARG A 11 19.49 -5.43 16.26
N SER A 12 20.21 -4.49 16.86
CA SER A 12 19.61 -3.50 17.76
C SER A 12 18.68 -2.55 17.00
N VAL A 13 19.05 -2.10 15.79
CA VAL A 13 18.15 -1.28 14.96
C VAL A 13 16.93 -2.08 14.54
N THR A 14 17.10 -3.33 14.10
CA THR A 14 15.98 -4.19 13.71
C THR A 14 15.00 -4.38 14.87
N GLN A 15 15.52 -4.62 16.07
CA GLN A 15 14.71 -4.78 17.28
C GLN A 15 13.96 -3.48 17.62
N LEU A 16 14.69 -2.36 17.75
CA LEU A 16 14.10 -1.07 18.12
C LEU A 16 13.09 -0.58 17.08
N SER A 17 13.36 -0.81 15.79
CA SER A 17 12.42 -0.48 14.71
C SER A 17 11.16 -1.35 14.79
N GLY A 18 11.32 -2.64 15.12
CA GLY A 18 10.19 -3.53 15.35
C GLY A 18 9.35 -3.14 16.57
N ASP A 19 9.99 -2.71 17.66
CA ASP A 19 9.30 -2.27 18.88
C ASP A 19 8.52 -0.97 18.62
N GLU A 20 9.15 0.01 17.95
CA GLU A 20 8.51 1.26 17.51
C GLU A 20 7.29 0.99 16.60
N ALA A 21 7.45 0.09 15.63
CA ALA A 21 6.40 -0.30 14.69
C ALA A 21 5.20 -1.00 15.36
N ARG A 22 5.44 -1.73 16.46
CA ARG A 22 4.39 -2.44 17.21
C ARG A 22 3.64 -1.57 18.20
N GLN A 23 4.22 -0.44 18.61
CA GLN A 23 3.54 0.49 19.51
C GLN A 23 2.29 1.05 18.83
N SER A 24 1.16 0.96 19.51
CA SER A 24 -0.12 1.45 19.00
C SER A 24 -0.16 2.97 18.97
N PHE A 25 -0.88 3.51 17.99
CA PHE A 25 -1.17 4.95 17.91
C PHE A 25 -2.46 5.27 18.65
N ASN A 26 -2.50 6.42 19.33
CA ASN A 26 -3.76 7.01 19.80
C ASN A 26 -4.38 7.82 18.65
N LEU A 27 -5.51 7.34 18.10
CA LEU A 27 -6.17 7.97 16.97
C LEU A 27 -6.92 9.26 17.32
N THR A 28 -7.19 9.49 18.59
CA THR A 28 -7.91 10.68 19.07
C THR A 28 -6.97 11.86 19.22
N ASP A 29 -5.84 11.64 19.89
CA ASP A 29 -4.95 12.72 20.33
C ASP A 29 -3.64 12.80 19.53
N GLY A 30 -3.32 11.77 18.75
CA GLY A 30 -2.06 11.68 18.00
C GLY A 30 -0.80 11.60 18.89
N PRO A 31 0.39 11.86 18.33
CA PRO A 31 0.66 12.10 16.91
C PRO A 31 0.49 10.81 16.07
N LEU A 32 0.11 10.95 14.79
CA LEU A 32 -0.08 9.82 13.86
C LEU A 32 1.12 9.55 12.95
N LEU A 33 2.18 10.34 13.11
CA LEU A 33 3.50 10.12 12.55
C LEU A 33 4.50 10.14 13.71
N ARG A 34 5.37 9.14 13.78
CA ARG A 34 6.51 9.07 14.68
C ARG A 34 7.79 8.96 13.87
N VAL A 35 8.80 9.69 14.31
CA VAL A 35 10.09 9.82 13.62
C VAL A 35 11.20 9.46 14.59
N THR A 36 12.01 8.48 14.23
CA THR A 36 13.15 8.03 15.03
C THR A 36 14.41 8.02 14.18
N LEU A 37 15.45 8.70 14.63
CA LEU A 37 16.76 8.69 13.97
C LEU A 37 17.73 7.82 14.78
N PHE A 38 18.12 6.70 14.21
CA PHE A 38 19.18 5.85 14.75
C PHE A 38 20.53 6.38 14.29
N TRP A 39 21.34 6.82 15.25
CA TRP A 39 22.70 7.28 14.98
C TRP A 39 23.69 6.12 15.14
N LEU A 40 24.14 5.57 14.00
CA LEU A 40 25.04 4.42 13.97
C LEU A 40 26.49 4.86 14.17
N ASP A 41 26.95 5.83 13.37
CA ASP A 41 28.25 6.50 13.52
C ASP A 41 28.21 7.93 12.97
N GLN A 42 29.36 8.52 12.59
CA GLN A 42 29.42 9.90 12.10
C GLN A 42 28.83 10.08 10.69
N HIS A 43 28.83 9.04 9.87
CA HIS A 43 28.42 9.07 8.47
C HIS A 43 27.25 8.14 8.17
N GLU A 44 26.88 7.29 9.11
CA GLU A 44 25.82 6.31 8.97
C GLU A 44 24.68 6.57 9.96
N HIS A 45 23.48 6.68 9.39
CA HIS A 45 22.24 6.96 10.11
C HIS A 45 21.09 6.18 9.46
N ILE A 46 20.12 5.79 10.29
CA ILE A 46 18.86 5.21 9.81
C ILE A 46 17.71 6.07 10.32
N LEU A 47 16.91 6.58 9.38
CA LEU A 47 15.68 7.32 9.70
C LEU A 47 14.48 6.38 9.58
N LEU A 48 13.77 6.19 10.69
CA LEU A 48 12.52 5.46 10.74
C LEU A 48 11.35 6.46 10.76
N LEU A 49 10.49 6.36 9.75
CA LEU A 49 9.23 7.08 9.67
C LEU A 49 8.10 6.06 9.84
N ASN A 50 7.40 6.14 10.97
CA ASN A 50 6.27 5.26 11.27
C ASN A 50 4.97 6.09 11.26
N MET A 51 4.09 5.80 10.32
CA MET A 51 2.88 6.58 10.10
C MET A 51 1.65 5.67 10.17
N HIS A 52 0.61 6.11 10.88
CA HIS A 52 -0.63 5.35 10.97
C HIS A 52 -1.33 5.33 9.61
N HIS A 53 -1.72 4.14 9.15
CA HIS A 53 -2.26 3.94 7.80
C HIS A 53 -3.57 4.72 7.53
N VAL A 54 -4.26 5.23 8.56
CA VAL A 54 -5.45 6.09 8.42
C VAL A 54 -5.15 7.45 7.80
N ILE A 55 -3.92 7.96 7.93
CA ILE A 55 -3.50 9.26 7.37
C ILE A 55 -2.61 9.13 6.13
N SER A 56 -2.34 7.90 5.67
CA SER A 56 -1.36 7.69 4.62
C SER A 56 -1.54 6.37 3.89
N ASP A 57 -1.17 6.33 2.63
CA ASP A 57 -1.03 5.13 1.82
C ASP A 57 0.39 4.99 1.24
N ALA A 58 0.63 3.94 0.46
CA ALA A 58 1.94 3.71 -0.15
C ALA A 58 2.40 4.87 -1.05
N TRP A 59 1.46 5.56 -1.71
CA TRP A 59 1.77 6.74 -2.51
C TRP A 59 2.21 7.93 -1.64
N SER A 60 1.54 8.14 -0.51
CA SER A 60 1.89 9.16 0.49
C SER A 60 3.32 9.01 1.01
N LEU A 61 3.81 7.77 1.17
CA LEU A 61 5.19 7.53 1.57
C LEU A 61 6.20 8.01 0.50
N GLY A 62 5.85 7.89 -0.78
CA GLY A 62 6.65 8.43 -1.88
C GLY A 62 6.71 9.96 -1.86
N VAL A 63 5.55 10.61 -1.69
CA VAL A 63 5.45 12.08 -1.53
C VAL A 63 6.29 12.55 -0.34
N LEU A 64 6.07 11.97 0.84
CA LEU A 64 6.81 12.31 2.06
C LEU A 64 8.32 12.16 1.88
N GLY A 65 8.77 11.06 1.26
CA GLY A 65 10.18 10.81 1.00
C GLY A 65 10.80 11.87 0.07
N GLN A 66 10.12 12.22 -1.02
CA GLN A 66 10.59 13.23 -1.97
C GLN A 66 10.66 14.63 -1.35
N GLU A 67 9.62 15.02 -0.61
CA GLU A 67 9.54 16.31 0.08
C GLU A 67 10.61 16.42 1.17
N LEU A 68 10.78 15.36 1.97
CA LEU A 68 11.81 15.30 3.00
C LEU A 68 13.21 15.49 2.41
N VAL A 69 13.54 14.80 1.32
CA VAL A 69 14.85 14.94 0.64
C VAL A 69 15.04 16.35 0.10
N THR A 70 13.99 16.93 -0.49
CA THR A 70 14.04 18.29 -1.05
C THR A 70 14.30 19.32 0.04
N LEU A 71 13.52 19.28 1.12
CA LEU A 71 13.68 20.16 2.27
C LEU A 71 15.04 19.99 2.94
N TYR A 72 15.45 18.75 3.19
CA TYR A 72 16.73 18.43 3.81
C TYR A 72 17.93 18.99 3.04
N ARG A 73 17.98 18.78 1.72
CA ARG A 73 19.06 19.31 0.86
C ARG A 73 19.10 20.83 0.88
N GLY A 74 17.94 21.48 0.87
CA GLY A 74 17.89 22.94 0.93
C GLY A 74 18.41 23.48 2.26
N PHE A 75 17.95 22.92 3.38
CA PHE A 75 18.46 23.31 4.71
C PHE A 75 19.97 23.09 4.86
N VAL A 76 20.50 21.96 4.39
CA VAL A 76 21.96 21.68 4.44
C VAL A 76 22.78 22.65 3.59
N SER A 77 22.22 23.15 2.49
CA SER A 77 22.88 24.13 1.61
C SER A 77 22.68 25.58 2.04
N GLY A 78 22.01 25.83 3.18
CA GLY A 78 21.69 27.17 3.66
C GLY A 78 20.59 27.89 2.86
N SER A 79 19.86 27.14 2.02
CA SER A 79 18.69 27.66 1.31
C SER A 79 17.40 27.34 2.09
N SER A 80 16.30 28.02 1.74
CA SER A 80 14.96 27.78 2.30
C SER A 80 14.04 27.27 1.19
N PRO A 81 14.15 25.98 0.82
CA PRO A 81 13.37 25.42 -0.28
C PRO A 81 11.87 25.52 0.06
N GLN A 82 11.08 25.90 -0.94
CA GLN A 82 9.63 25.94 -0.83
C GLN A 82 9.06 24.76 -1.60
N LEU A 83 8.16 24.01 -0.96
CA LEU A 83 7.37 23.00 -1.65
C LEU A 83 6.23 23.69 -2.40
N PRO A 84 5.74 23.10 -3.51
CA PRO A 84 4.54 23.59 -4.16
C PRO A 84 3.38 23.67 -3.16
N GLU A 85 2.64 24.77 -3.18
CA GLU A 85 1.45 24.92 -2.34
C GLU A 85 0.38 23.92 -2.78
N LEU A 86 -0.24 23.24 -1.81
CA LEU A 86 -1.31 22.30 -2.07
C LEU A 86 -2.61 23.07 -2.32
N SER A 87 -3.22 22.88 -3.49
CA SER A 87 -4.48 23.55 -3.84
C SER A 87 -5.69 23.04 -3.05
N VAL A 88 -5.58 21.85 -2.45
CA VAL A 88 -6.59 21.22 -1.58
C VAL A 88 -5.90 20.41 -0.49
N GLN A 89 -6.62 20.11 0.59
CA GLN A 89 -6.18 19.23 1.67
C GLN A 89 -6.97 17.91 1.64
N TYR A 90 -6.50 16.89 2.36
CA TYR A 90 -7.21 15.60 2.46
C TYR A 90 -8.64 15.76 3.01
N ALA A 91 -8.87 16.73 3.92
CA ALA A 91 -10.20 17.03 4.42
C ALA A 91 -11.16 17.53 3.32
N ASP A 92 -10.65 18.36 2.39
CA ASP A 92 -11.42 18.84 1.25
C ASP A 92 -11.76 17.67 0.31
N PHE A 93 -10.80 16.78 0.05
CA PHE A 93 -11.05 15.54 -0.70
C PHE A 93 -12.12 14.67 -0.03
N ALA A 94 -12.06 14.47 1.28
CA ALA A 94 -13.03 13.66 2.01
C ALA A 94 -14.44 14.25 1.94
N ALA A 95 -14.56 15.58 2.12
CA ALA A 95 -15.83 16.28 1.99
C ALA A 95 -16.39 16.23 0.56
N TRP A 96 -15.53 16.41 -0.44
CA TRP A 96 -15.88 16.27 -1.85
C TRP A 96 -16.34 14.85 -2.18
N GLN A 97 -15.58 13.83 -1.79
CA GLN A 97 -15.90 12.43 -2.08
C GLN A 97 -17.25 12.03 -1.49
N ARG A 98 -17.53 12.45 -0.25
CA ARG A 98 -18.82 12.22 0.40
C ARG A 98 -19.98 12.89 -0.36
N SER A 99 -19.75 14.10 -0.86
CA SER A 99 -20.76 14.84 -1.61
C SER A 99 -20.99 14.26 -3.01
N TRP A 100 -19.93 13.76 -3.63
CA TRP A 100 -19.98 13.13 -4.95
C TRP A 100 -20.63 11.74 -4.92
N LEU A 101 -20.34 10.92 -3.91
CA LEU A 101 -20.94 9.60 -3.71
C LEU A 101 -22.34 9.71 -3.07
N ALA A 102 -23.22 10.47 -3.71
CA ALA A 102 -24.60 10.68 -3.28
C ALA A 102 -25.58 10.64 -4.48
N GLY A 103 -26.87 10.45 -4.17
CA GLY A 103 -27.93 10.46 -5.17
C GLY A 103 -27.70 9.48 -6.32
N LEU A 104 -27.90 9.95 -7.55
CA LEU A 104 -27.85 9.12 -8.76
C LEU A 104 -26.49 8.45 -8.99
N GLU A 105 -25.38 9.10 -8.62
CA GLU A 105 -24.06 8.49 -8.82
C GLU A 105 -23.82 7.32 -7.87
N LEU A 106 -24.27 7.44 -6.61
CA LEU A 106 -24.24 6.33 -5.66
C LEU A 106 -25.10 5.17 -6.17
N GLU A 107 -26.32 5.45 -6.63
CA GLU A 107 -27.23 4.44 -7.17
C GLU A 107 -26.64 3.73 -8.39
N ARG A 108 -26.02 4.49 -9.30
CA ARG A 108 -25.36 3.95 -10.50
C ARG A 108 -24.21 3.01 -10.14
N GLN A 109 -23.32 3.41 -9.22
CA GLN A 109 -22.20 2.56 -8.80
C GLN A 109 -22.67 1.32 -8.04
N LEU A 110 -23.69 1.46 -7.17
CA LEU A 110 -24.29 0.32 -6.48
C LEU A 110 -24.95 -0.65 -7.45
N GLY A 111 -25.67 -0.15 -8.46
CA GLY A 111 -26.29 -0.97 -9.50
C GLY A 111 -25.23 -1.78 -10.26
N TYR A 112 -24.17 -1.12 -10.71
CA TYR A 112 -23.04 -1.77 -11.37
C TYR A 112 -22.45 -2.90 -10.50
N TRP A 113 -22.10 -2.63 -9.24
CA TRP A 113 -21.47 -3.65 -8.38
C TRP A 113 -22.41 -4.79 -8.01
N ARG A 114 -23.72 -4.53 -7.86
CA ARG A 114 -24.71 -5.60 -7.65
C ARG A 114 -24.77 -6.54 -8.84
N GLU A 115 -24.71 -6.02 -10.06
CA GLU A 115 -24.70 -6.82 -11.27
C GLU A 115 -23.39 -7.60 -11.43
N GLN A 116 -22.24 -6.93 -11.32
CA GLN A 116 -20.92 -7.57 -11.50
C GLN A 116 -20.65 -8.66 -10.45
N LEU A 117 -21.10 -8.47 -9.22
CA LEU A 117 -20.92 -9.41 -8.12
C LEU A 117 -22.10 -10.35 -7.92
N ALA A 118 -23.09 -10.34 -8.81
CA ALA A 118 -24.21 -11.27 -8.75
C ALA A 118 -23.70 -12.72 -8.84
N GLY A 119 -24.03 -13.53 -7.83
CA GLY A 119 -23.60 -14.93 -7.73
C GLY A 119 -22.11 -15.12 -7.44
N ALA A 120 -21.34 -14.06 -7.18
CA ALA A 120 -19.95 -14.19 -6.79
C ALA A 120 -19.82 -14.84 -5.40
N PRO A 121 -18.84 -15.73 -5.18
CA PRO A 121 -18.63 -16.33 -3.86
C PRO A 121 -18.22 -15.25 -2.86
N ALA A 122 -18.86 -15.24 -1.69
CA ALA A 122 -18.50 -14.30 -0.61
C ALA A 122 -17.10 -14.58 -0.02
N VAL A 123 -16.65 -15.84 -0.11
CA VAL A 123 -15.36 -16.31 0.41
C VAL A 123 -14.79 -17.34 -0.57
N LEU A 124 -13.53 -17.19 -0.96
CA LEU A 124 -12.78 -18.25 -1.61
C LEU A 124 -12.32 -19.26 -0.55
N ASP A 125 -12.70 -20.53 -0.73
CA ASP A 125 -12.46 -21.60 0.26
C ASP A 125 -11.05 -22.17 0.16
N LEU A 126 -10.04 -21.31 0.39
CA LEU A 126 -8.63 -21.66 0.27
C LEU A 126 -8.27 -22.90 1.12
N PRO A 127 -7.36 -23.78 0.66
CA PRO A 127 -6.84 -24.85 1.49
C PRO A 127 -6.10 -24.22 2.68
N ILE A 128 -6.77 -24.19 3.83
CA ILE A 128 -6.26 -23.59 5.06
C ILE A 128 -5.78 -24.68 6.02
N ASP A 129 -4.60 -24.48 6.61
CA ASP A 129 -4.08 -25.38 7.64
C ASP A 129 -4.80 -25.21 8.99
N ARG A 130 -5.50 -24.09 9.18
CA ARG A 130 -6.15 -23.69 10.44
C ARG A 130 -7.47 -22.98 10.17
N LEU A 131 -8.47 -23.26 11.00
CA LEU A 131 -9.77 -22.59 10.93
C LEU A 131 -9.64 -21.08 11.16
N ARG A 132 -10.47 -20.32 10.45
CA ARG A 132 -10.58 -18.87 10.63
C ARG A 132 -11.13 -18.56 12.02
N LEU A 133 -10.37 -17.81 12.82
CA LEU A 133 -10.79 -17.36 14.15
C LEU A 133 -11.87 -16.28 14.02
N ALA A 134 -12.81 -16.25 14.98
CA ALA A 134 -13.85 -15.21 15.04
C ALA A 134 -13.27 -13.81 15.25
N VAL A 135 -12.15 -13.71 15.97
CA VAL A 135 -11.38 -12.47 16.14
C VAL A 135 -10.12 -12.57 15.30
N GLN A 136 -9.96 -11.64 14.36
CA GLN A 136 -8.77 -11.58 13.52
C GLN A 136 -7.52 -11.33 14.38
N SER A 137 -6.50 -12.18 14.21
CA SER A 137 -5.18 -11.92 14.78
C SER A 137 -4.29 -11.21 13.75
N SER A 138 -3.36 -10.39 14.21
CA SER A 138 -2.31 -9.78 13.37
C SER A 138 -1.10 -10.69 13.14
N ARG A 139 -1.13 -11.94 13.64
CA ARG A 139 -0.03 -12.90 13.45
C ARG A 139 0.01 -13.37 12.01
N GLY A 140 1.09 -13.04 11.31
CA GLY A 140 1.37 -13.48 9.95
C GLY A 140 2.87 -13.52 9.71
N ALA A 141 3.27 -14.13 8.59
CA ALA A 141 4.64 -14.10 8.12
C ALA A 141 4.66 -13.68 6.66
N PHE A 142 5.69 -12.95 6.26
CA PHE A 142 5.91 -12.63 4.86
C PHE A 142 6.80 -13.70 4.22
N ARG A 143 6.51 -14.04 2.96
CA ARG A 143 7.33 -14.91 2.13
C ARG A 143 7.55 -14.22 0.79
N SER A 144 8.80 -13.91 0.49
CA SER A 144 9.18 -13.31 -0.77
C SER A 144 9.44 -14.41 -1.80
N LEU A 145 8.93 -14.23 -3.01
CA LEU A 145 9.26 -15.03 -4.18
C LEU A 145 9.85 -14.10 -5.24
N GLY A 146 11.09 -14.37 -5.65
CA GLY A 146 11.72 -13.69 -6.79
C GLY A 146 11.53 -14.49 -8.06
N LEU A 147 11.21 -13.82 -9.18
CA LEU A 147 11.26 -14.43 -10.50
C LEU A 147 12.69 -14.34 -11.02
N SER A 148 13.18 -15.37 -11.72
CA SER A 148 14.49 -15.31 -12.36
C SER A 148 14.52 -14.19 -13.41
N PRO A 149 15.70 -13.67 -13.78
CA PRO A 149 15.82 -12.68 -14.85
C PRO A 149 15.18 -13.15 -16.16
N GLU A 150 15.35 -14.42 -16.49
CA GLU A 150 14.82 -15.04 -17.71
C GLU A 150 13.29 -15.08 -17.68
N LEU A 151 12.70 -15.51 -16.56
CA LEU A 151 11.25 -15.53 -16.40
C LEU A 151 10.67 -14.11 -16.40
N SER A 152 11.33 -13.17 -15.72
CA SER A 152 10.92 -11.76 -15.69
C SER A 152 10.87 -11.17 -17.10
N ALA A 153 11.90 -11.41 -17.91
CA ALA A 153 11.95 -10.97 -19.30
C ALA A 153 10.87 -11.63 -20.17
N ALA A 154 10.61 -12.93 -19.96
CA ALA A 154 9.57 -13.65 -20.68
C ALA A 154 8.16 -13.10 -20.36
N VAL A 155 7.87 -12.84 -19.09
CA VAL A 155 6.58 -12.27 -18.66
C VAL A 155 6.39 -10.85 -19.19
N LEU A 156 7.44 -10.01 -19.19
CA LEU A 156 7.38 -8.68 -19.80
C LEU A 156 7.14 -8.74 -21.31
N THR A 157 7.78 -9.70 -21.99
CA THR A 157 7.57 -9.93 -23.43
C THR A 157 6.14 -10.37 -23.72
N LEU A 158 5.59 -11.27 -22.90
CA LEU A 158 4.18 -11.68 -22.97
C LEU A 158 3.25 -10.48 -22.82
N ALA A 159 3.45 -9.65 -21.79
CA ALA A 159 2.64 -8.46 -21.55
C ALA A 159 2.61 -7.54 -22.78
N ARG A 160 3.79 -7.27 -23.37
CA ARG A 160 3.90 -6.45 -24.59
C ARG A 160 3.20 -7.08 -25.79
N ARG A 161 3.37 -8.39 -26.00
CA ARG A 161 2.77 -9.11 -27.14
C ARG A 161 1.25 -9.08 -27.09
N GLU A 162 0.68 -9.25 -25.90
CA GLU A 162 -0.78 -9.26 -25.68
C GLU A 162 -1.36 -7.83 -25.51
N GLY A 163 -0.53 -6.79 -25.53
CA GLY A 163 -0.98 -5.41 -25.34
C GLY A 163 -1.53 -5.09 -23.95
N VAL A 164 -1.09 -5.83 -22.93
CA VAL A 164 -1.56 -5.70 -21.54
C VAL A 164 -0.43 -5.27 -20.59
N THR A 165 -0.78 -4.88 -19.37
CA THR A 165 0.22 -4.52 -18.37
C THR A 165 0.83 -5.76 -17.71
N LEU A 166 2.03 -5.63 -17.13
CA LEU A 166 2.62 -6.68 -16.30
C LEU A 166 1.67 -7.11 -15.17
N PHE A 167 0.98 -6.16 -14.56
CA PHE A 167 -0.02 -6.43 -13.52
C PHE A 167 -1.13 -7.36 -14.03
N MET A 168 -1.68 -7.13 -15.22
CA MET A 168 -2.72 -7.98 -15.80
C MET A 168 -2.22 -9.41 -16.05
N VAL A 169 -0.99 -9.58 -16.54
CA VAL A 169 -0.40 -10.92 -16.75
C VAL A 169 -0.24 -11.66 -15.42
N LEU A 170 0.28 -10.98 -14.39
CA LEU A 170 0.47 -11.59 -13.06
C LEU A 170 -0.88 -11.90 -12.39
N LEU A 171 -1.85 -11.00 -12.50
CA LEU A 171 -3.20 -11.22 -11.99
C LEU A 171 -3.90 -12.39 -12.70
N GLY A 172 -3.81 -12.47 -14.02
CA GLY A 172 -4.34 -13.60 -14.79
C GLY A 172 -3.67 -14.92 -14.41
N SER A 173 -2.34 -14.90 -14.23
CA SER A 173 -1.58 -16.07 -13.76
C SER A 173 -1.99 -16.49 -12.34
N PHE A 174 -2.24 -15.52 -11.46
CA PHE A 174 -2.72 -15.77 -10.10
C PHE A 174 -4.15 -16.30 -10.09
N ALA A 175 -5.05 -15.75 -10.91
CA ALA A 175 -6.41 -16.26 -11.07
C ALA A 175 -6.40 -17.71 -11.60
N ALA A 176 -5.55 -18.01 -12.58
CA ALA A 176 -5.37 -19.38 -13.09
C ALA A 176 -4.80 -20.35 -12.04
N LEU A 177 -3.93 -19.87 -11.14
CA LEU A 177 -3.48 -20.67 -10.00
C LEU A 177 -4.64 -20.95 -9.04
N LEU A 178 -5.45 -19.94 -8.70
CA LEU A 178 -6.59 -20.07 -7.80
C LEU A 178 -7.67 -21.00 -8.37
N SER A 179 -7.95 -20.94 -9.68
CA SER A 179 -8.97 -21.81 -10.30
C SER A 179 -8.62 -23.29 -10.21
N ARG A 180 -7.33 -23.64 -10.16
CA ARG A 180 -6.88 -25.03 -9.92
C ARG A 180 -7.26 -25.56 -8.54
N PHE A 181 -7.54 -24.69 -7.58
CA PHE A 181 -8.00 -25.07 -6.24
C PHE A 181 -9.52 -25.05 -6.09
N PHE A 182 -10.26 -24.20 -6.82
CA PHE A 182 -11.71 -23.95 -6.58
C PHE A 182 -12.67 -24.38 -7.70
N GLY A 183 -12.19 -24.93 -8.81
CA GLY A 183 -13.06 -25.34 -9.92
C GLY A 183 -13.65 -24.15 -10.69
N SER A 184 -14.73 -24.39 -11.44
CA SER A 184 -15.25 -23.53 -12.53
C SER A 184 -16.19 -22.39 -12.10
N GLY A 185 -16.09 -21.90 -10.86
CA GLY A 185 -16.99 -20.87 -10.30
C GLY A 185 -16.58 -19.41 -10.51
N GLY A 186 -15.51 -19.16 -11.26
CA GLY A 186 -14.88 -17.84 -11.35
C GLY A 186 -14.07 -17.48 -10.09
N VAL A 187 -13.07 -16.62 -10.26
CA VAL A 187 -12.17 -16.17 -9.18
C VAL A 187 -12.41 -14.69 -8.91
N VAL A 188 -12.49 -14.33 -7.63
CA VAL A 188 -12.69 -12.95 -7.18
C VAL A 188 -11.46 -12.50 -6.40
N VAL A 189 -10.72 -11.52 -6.93
CA VAL A 189 -9.49 -11.00 -6.32
C VAL A 189 -9.67 -9.51 -6.00
N GLY A 190 -9.46 -9.14 -4.74
CA GLY A 190 -9.34 -7.73 -4.37
C GLY A 190 -7.96 -7.18 -4.73
N SER A 191 -7.91 -6.02 -5.37
CA SER A 191 -6.67 -5.32 -5.72
C SER A 191 -6.71 -3.87 -5.22
N PRO A 192 -5.69 -3.40 -4.48
CA PRO A 192 -5.61 -2.00 -4.10
C PRO A 192 -5.27 -1.15 -5.33
N ILE A 193 -6.10 -0.15 -5.60
CA ILE A 193 -5.81 0.92 -6.56
C ILE A 193 -5.44 2.18 -5.81
N ALA A 194 -4.50 2.96 -6.35
CA ALA A 194 -4.07 4.23 -5.74
C ALA A 194 -5.23 5.23 -5.59
N ASN A 195 -6.24 5.15 -6.48
CA ASN A 195 -7.43 5.99 -6.46
C ASN A 195 -7.12 7.50 -6.47
N ARG A 196 -5.99 7.86 -7.09
CA ARG A 196 -5.55 9.22 -7.37
C ARG A 196 -5.76 9.49 -8.84
N ASN A 197 -6.98 9.89 -9.18
CA ASN A 197 -7.45 10.08 -10.56
C ASN A 197 -7.53 11.56 -10.96
N ARG A 198 -6.93 12.45 -10.18
CA ARG A 198 -6.95 13.90 -10.32
C ARG A 198 -5.59 14.46 -9.91
N THR A 199 -5.08 15.43 -10.65
CA THR A 199 -3.75 16.01 -10.41
C THR A 199 -3.67 16.70 -9.04
N GLU A 200 -4.76 17.31 -8.58
CA GLU A 200 -4.84 18.03 -7.30
C GLU A 200 -4.60 17.12 -6.09
N ILE A 201 -4.83 15.81 -6.23
CA ILE A 201 -4.64 14.83 -5.16
C ILE A 201 -3.38 13.98 -5.33
N GLU A 202 -2.60 14.13 -6.40
CA GLU A 202 -1.38 13.34 -6.62
C GLU A 202 -0.28 13.69 -5.61
N GLY A 203 -0.15 14.97 -5.25
CA GLY A 203 0.84 15.47 -4.29
C GLY A 203 0.42 15.39 -2.83
N LEU A 204 -0.76 14.83 -2.50
CA LEU A 204 -1.27 14.85 -1.12
C LEU A 204 -0.81 13.65 -0.29
N ILE A 205 -0.48 13.91 0.97
CA ILE A 205 -0.42 12.87 1.98
C ILE A 205 -1.84 12.62 2.50
N GLY A 206 -2.28 11.36 2.45
CA GLY A 206 -3.63 10.95 2.85
C GLY A 206 -3.91 9.50 2.48
N PHE A 207 -5.02 8.94 2.97
CA PHE A 207 -5.42 7.57 2.63
C PHE A 207 -6.39 7.59 1.45
N PHE A 208 -5.88 7.37 0.23
CA PHE A 208 -6.72 7.38 -0.98
C PHE A 208 -7.04 5.98 -1.47
N VAL A 209 -6.19 4.99 -1.15
CA VAL A 209 -6.30 3.61 -1.63
C VAL A 209 -7.72 3.08 -1.53
N ASN A 210 -8.19 2.55 -2.65
CA ASN A 210 -9.47 1.86 -2.73
C ASN A 210 -9.22 0.40 -3.14
N THR A 211 -9.97 -0.53 -2.57
CA THR A 211 -9.90 -1.95 -2.96
C THR A 211 -10.90 -2.20 -4.07
N LEU A 212 -10.41 -2.49 -5.27
CA LEU A 212 -11.23 -2.87 -6.41
C LEU A 212 -11.38 -4.39 -6.48
N VAL A 213 -12.61 -4.86 -6.65
CA VAL A 213 -12.89 -6.29 -6.81
C VAL A 213 -12.79 -6.67 -8.28
N LEU A 214 -11.89 -7.60 -8.59
CA LEU A 214 -11.63 -8.10 -9.93
C LEU A 214 -12.16 -9.54 -10.03
N ARG A 215 -13.29 -9.70 -10.71
CA ARG A 215 -13.89 -11.00 -11.01
C ARG A 215 -13.41 -11.49 -12.37
N THR A 216 -12.95 -12.73 -12.41
CA THR A 216 -12.51 -13.40 -13.64
C THR A 216 -13.23 -14.73 -13.76
N ASP A 217 -13.93 -14.93 -14.87
CA ASP A 217 -14.48 -16.22 -15.25
C ASP A 217 -13.43 -16.95 -16.12
N LEU A 218 -13.01 -18.14 -15.69
CA LEU A 218 -11.92 -18.94 -16.29
C LEU A 218 -12.43 -20.29 -16.81
#